data_AF-A0A1Z9PYC7-F1
#
_entry.id   AF-A0A1Z9PYC7-F1
#
_cell.length_a   1.000
_cell.length_b   1.000
_cell.length_c   1.000
_cell.angle_alpha   90.00
_cell.angle_beta   90.00
_cell.angle_gamma   90.00
#
_symmetry.space_group_name_H-M   'P 1'
#
loop_
_entity.id
_entity.type
_entity.pdbx_description
1 polymer ?
#
loop_
_entity_poly.entity_id
_entity_poly.type
_entity_poly.pdbx_seq_one_letter_code
_entity_poly.pdbx_strand_id
1 'polypeptide(L)'
;MITAGTIRTDGKRWDGRQWRTMGVNHQMDSRGMVYYTGKYRSLKFYLKNWGKMGRLVMNAVKPKDIKILTTALYDQHDEGEVYIISNPAWKGWYKIGKAVLAEDRLNNYQTSSPLRDYVLCYSRYFKNRHVAERIAHNNINKVSDDRTSEWFKVDEQVAKGIIEEIVDEANT
;
A
#
# COMPACT_ATOMS: atom_id res chain seq x y z
N MET A 1 28.02 17.18 34.33
CA MET A 1 27.68 17.46 32.91
C MET A 1 27.69 16.14 32.16
N ILE A 2 26.75 15.91 31.23
CA ILE A 2 26.71 14.69 30.41
C ILE A 2 27.69 14.86 29.25
N THR A 3 28.63 13.93 29.09
CA THR A 3 29.65 13.99 28.04
C THR A 3 29.07 13.53 26.69
N ALA A 4 29.47 14.17 25.59
CA ALA A 4 29.10 13.70 24.26
C ALA A 4 29.57 12.24 24.08
N GLY A 5 28.67 11.35 23.67
CA GLY A 5 28.94 9.92 23.61
C GLY A 5 28.43 9.09 24.79
N THR A 6 27.97 9.70 25.89
CA THR A 6 27.30 8.95 26.97
C THR A 6 26.09 8.20 26.42
N ILE A 7 25.96 6.93 26.80
CA ILE A 7 24.84 6.05 26.42
C ILE A 7 23.93 5.91 27.64
N ARG A 8 22.63 6.13 27.44
CA ARG A 8 21.60 5.95 28.46
C ARG A 8 21.09 4.50 28.46
N THR A 9 20.46 4.10 29.56
CA THR A 9 19.88 2.75 29.74
C THR A 9 18.88 2.34 28.67
N ASP A 10 18.24 3.29 27.99
CA ASP A 10 17.36 3.04 26.83
C ASP A 10 18.10 2.92 25.48
N GLY A 11 19.43 2.86 25.50
CA GLY A 11 20.28 2.70 24.32
C GLY A 11 20.45 3.97 23.49
N LYS A 12 19.97 5.14 23.96
CA LYS A 12 20.19 6.42 23.28
C LYS A 12 21.55 7.01 23.63
N ARG A 13 22.21 7.62 22.64
CA ARG A 13 23.49 8.32 22.79
C ARG A 13 23.29 9.82 22.87
N TRP A 14 23.97 10.47 23.81
CA TRP A 14 24.01 11.92 23.93
C TRP A 14 24.89 12.53 22.82
N ASP A 15 24.33 13.42 22.00
CA ASP A 15 25.04 14.11 20.91
C ASP A 15 25.66 15.46 21.32
N GLY A 16 25.53 15.84 22.60
CA GLY A 16 25.93 17.15 23.13
C GLY A 16 24.77 18.14 23.25
N ARG A 17 23.60 17.84 22.66
CA ARG A 17 22.37 18.66 22.77
C ARG A 17 21.13 17.86 23.14
N GLN A 18 21.00 16.64 22.62
CA GLN A 18 19.85 15.77 22.83
C GLN A 18 20.22 14.29 22.79
N TRP A 19 19.32 13.46 23.32
CA TRP A 19 19.44 12.01 23.26
C TRP A 19 18.99 11.50 21.88
N ARG A 20 19.92 10.89 21.14
CA ARG A 20 19.67 10.32 19.81
C ARG A 20 19.58 8.81 19.88
N THR A 21 18.67 8.25 19.11
CA THR A 21 18.64 6.82 18.87
C THR A 21 19.92 6.41 18.14
N MET A 22 20.48 5.23 18.44
CA MET A 22 21.64 4.69 17.75
C MET A 22 21.24 3.67 16.69
N GLY A 23 22.03 3.62 15.62
CA GLY A 23 21.91 2.64 14.55
C GLY A 23 22.97 2.92 13.48
N VAL A 24 23.16 1.95 12.58
CA VAL A 24 24.02 2.11 11.41
C VAL A 24 23.16 2.64 10.27
N ASN A 25 23.59 3.70 9.61
CA ASN A 25 22.84 4.25 8.48
C ASN A 25 22.61 3.17 7.41
N HIS A 26 21.40 3.13 6.87
CA HIS A 26 20.92 2.17 5.87
C HIS A 26 20.80 0.73 6.37
N GLN A 27 20.93 0.48 7.67
CA GLN A 27 20.68 -0.83 8.21
C GLN A 27 19.22 -0.99 8.61
N MET A 28 18.60 -2.10 8.19
CA MET A 28 17.27 -2.50 8.64
C MET A 28 17.37 -3.40 9.86
N ASP A 29 16.55 -3.11 10.88
CA ASP A 29 16.45 -3.94 12.07
C ASP A 29 15.46 -5.11 11.89
N SER A 30 15.37 -5.98 12.90
CA SER A 30 14.49 -7.15 12.90
C SER A 30 12.99 -6.85 12.96
N ARG A 31 12.62 -5.57 13.04
CA ARG A 31 11.23 -5.08 13.02
C ARG A 31 10.86 -4.51 11.64
N GLY A 32 11.78 -4.50 10.68
CA GLY A 32 11.55 -3.91 9.36
C GLY A 32 11.79 -2.40 9.31
N MET A 33 12.46 -1.82 10.31
CA MET A 33 12.72 -0.39 10.39
C MET A 33 14.15 -0.08 9.96
N VAL A 34 14.30 0.90 9.06
CA VAL A 34 15.60 1.34 8.52
C VAL A 34 16.11 2.52 9.34
N TYR A 35 17.33 2.42 9.87
CA TYR A 35 17.98 3.57 10.49
C TYR A 35 18.55 4.49 9.41
N TYR A 36 18.03 5.71 9.31
CA TYR A 36 18.41 6.68 8.29
C TYR A 36 18.35 8.09 8.86
N THR A 37 19.39 8.90 8.65
CA THR A 37 19.45 10.31 9.10
C THR A 37 19.21 10.47 10.62
N GLY A 38 19.76 9.54 11.41
CA GLY A 38 19.69 9.60 12.88
C GLY A 38 18.37 9.12 13.50
N LYS A 39 17.48 8.50 12.71
CA LYS A 39 16.17 7.98 13.17
C LYS A 39 15.82 6.67 12.49
N TYR A 40 15.10 5.79 13.19
CA TYR A 40 14.43 4.65 12.56
C TYR A 40 13.22 5.13 11.77
N ARG A 41 13.11 4.66 10.53
CA ARG A 41 12.06 5.00 9.56
C ARG A 41 11.52 3.71 8.94
N SER A 42 10.29 3.75 8.43
CA SER A 42 9.79 2.64 7.61
C SER A 42 10.61 2.53 6.33
N LEU A 43 10.71 1.32 5.78
CA LEU A 43 11.37 1.08 4.49
C LEU A 43 10.75 1.96 3.38
N LYS A 44 9.42 2.11 3.37
CA LYS A 44 8.71 3.01 2.45
C LYS A 44 9.17 4.47 2.56
N PHE A 45 9.34 4.98 3.78
CA PHE A 45 9.86 6.33 3.99
C PHE A 45 11.31 6.45 3.50
N TYR A 46 12.15 5.44 3.77
CA TYR A 46 13.53 5.42 3.32
C TYR A 46 13.64 5.48 1.79
N LEU A 47 12.93 4.60 1.08
CA LEU A 47 12.93 4.54 -0.38
C LEU A 47 12.36 5.81 -1.02
N LYS A 48 11.33 6.41 -0.41
CA LYS A 48 10.79 7.70 -0.87
C LYS A 48 11.78 8.86 -0.70
N ASN A 49 12.67 8.80 0.31
CA ASN A 49 13.55 9.91 0.69
C ASN A 49 15.02 9.64 0.37
N TRP A 50 15.35 9.56 -0.92
CA TRP A 50 16.72 9.38 -1.47
C TRP A 50 17.46 8.11 -1.03
N GLY A 51 16.83 7.26 -0.22
CA GLY A 51 17.32 5.93 0.11
C GLY A 51 17.32 5.03 -1.12
N LYS A 52 18.32 4.16 -1.24
CA LYS A 52 18.45 3.23 -2.35
C LYS A 52 18.50 1.81 -1.82
N MET A 53 17.77 0.88 -2.45
CA MET A 53 17.76 -0.51 -2.03
C MET A 53 19.16 -1.13 -2.03
N GLY A 54 19.99 -0.80 -3.03
CA GLY A 54 21.38 -1.28 -3.10
C GLY A 54 22.30 -0.77 -1.98
N ARG A 55 21.86 0.18 -1.15
CA ARG A 55 22.58 0.61 0.06
C ARG A 55 22.01 0.00 1.34
N LEU A 56 20.86 -0.67 1.27
CA LEU A 56 20.19 -1.24 2.43
C LEU A 56 20.93 -2.51 2.89
N VAL A 57 21.28 -2.58 4.18
CA VAL A 57 21.93 -3.75 4.79
C VAL A 57 20.95 -4.45 5.72
N MET A 58 20.84 -5.78 5.58
CA MET A 58 19.97 -6.64 6.38
C MET A 58 20.80 -7.75 7.03
N ASN A 59 20.97 -7.72 8.36
CA ASN A 59 21.87 -8.64 9.06
C ASN A 59 21.27 -10.03 9.35
N ALA A 60 19.97 -10.22 9.08
CA ALA A 60 19.28 -11.52 9.05
C ALA A 60 17.90 -11.33 8.43
N VAL A 61 17.72 -11.72 7.16
CA VAL A 61 16.44 -11.60 6.47
C VAL A 61 15.49 -12.70 6.98
N LYS A 62 14.44 -12.34 7.72
CA LYS A 62 13.37 -13.30 8.04
C LYS A 62 12.35 -13.34 6.89
N PRO A 63 11.57 -14.44 6.72
CA PRO A 63 10.53 -14.51 5.69
C PRO A 63 9.52 -13.35 5.74
N LYS A 64 9.20 -12.87 6.95
CA LYS A 64 8.37 -11.67 7.16
C LYS A 64 9.01 -10.39 6.60
N ASP A 65 10.33 -10.28 6.63
CA ASP A 65 11.08 -9.11 6.17
C ASP A 65 11.12 -9.09 4.64
N ILE A 66 11.17 -10.27 4.01
CA ILE A 66 10.99 -10.44 2.57
C ILE A 66 9.62 -9.92 2.16
N LYS A 67 8.52 -10.40 2.79
CA LYS A 67 7.17 -9.95 2.47
C LYS A 67 7.03 -8.41 2.54
N ILE A 68 7.55 -7.79 3.60
CA ILE A 68 7.52 -6.32 3.76
C ILE A 68 8.29 -5.62 2.63
N LEU A 69 9.47 -6.13 2.27
CA LEU A 69 10.28 -5.63 1.17
C LEU A 69 9.58 -5.74 -0.18
N THR A 70 9.06 -6.94 -0.49
CA THR A 70 8.41 -7.21 -1.76
C THR A 70 7.18 -6.33 -1.89
N THR A 71 6.31 -6.26 -0.87
CA THR A 71 5.14 -5.37 -0.88
C THR A 71 5.54 -3.90 -1.04
N ALA A 72 6.60 -3.43 -0.36
CA ALA A 72 7.03 -2.03 -0.49
C ALA A 72 7.59 -1.69 -1.88
N LEU A 73 8.29 -2.63 -2.52
CA LEU A 73 8.77 -2.49 -3.90
C LEU A 73 7.60 -2.54 -4.89
N TYR A 74 6.66 -3.47 -4.71
CA TYR A 74 5.45 -3.57 -5.53
C TYR A 74 4.57 -2.31 -5.43
N ASP A 75 4.45 -1.72 -4.24
CA ASP A 75 3.76 -0.45 -4.00
C ASP A 75 4.39 0.74 -4.74
N GLN A 76 5.67 0.66 -5.14
CA GLN A 76 6.34 1.71 -5.92
C GLN A 76 6.05 1.63 -7.42
N HIS A 77 5.60 0.48 -7.91
CA HIS A 77 5.16 0.36 -9.29
C HIS A 77 3.74 0.86 -9.40
N ASP A 78 3.48 1.72 -10.38
CA ASP A 78 2.13 2.25 -10.67
C ASP A 78 1.23 1.21 -11.37
N GLU A 79 1.82 0.12 -11.85
CA GLU A 79 1.17 -0.95 -12.59
C GLU A 79 0.32 -1.86 -11.72
N GLY A 80 -0.86 -2.25 -12.18
CA GLY A 80 -1.70 -3.22 -11.48
C GLY A 80 -3.15 -3.15 -11.92
N GLU A 81 -4.05 -3.63 -11.08
CA GLU A 81 -5.44 -3.83 -11.44
C GLU A 81 -6.38 -2.85 -10.74
N VAL A 82 -7.39 -2.38 -11.46
CA VAL A 82 -8.61 -1.81 -10.89
C VAL A 82 -9.66 -2.91 -10.89
N TYR A 83 -10.33 -3.10 -9.76
CA TYR A 83 -11.23 -4.22 -9.54
C TYR A 83 -12.59 -3.79 -9.00
N ILE A 84 -13.56 -4.68 -9.17
CA ILE A 84 -14.90 -4.61 -8.61
C ILE A 84 -15.10 -5.79 -7.67
N ILE A 85 -15.42 -5.52 -6.40
CA ILE A 85 -15.90 -6.55 -5.49
C ILE A 85 -17.33 -6.28 -5.04
N SER A 86 -18.06 -7.35 -4.76
CA SER A 86 -19.40 -7.32 -4.18
C SER A 86 -19.45 -8.13 -2.89
N ASN A 87 -20.57 -8.01 -2.17
CA ASN A 87 -20.88 -8.86 -1.03
C ASN A 87 -22.39 -9.21 -1.07
N PRO A 88 -22.79 -10.48 -0.85
CA PRO A 88 -24.19 -10.91 -0.86
C PRO A 88 -25.11 -10.11 0.08
N ALA A 89 -24.57 -9.59 1.19
CA ALA A 89 -25.34 -8.79 2.16
C ALA A 89 -25.70 -7.39 1.65
N TRP A 90 -24.98 -6.85 0.65
CA TRP A 90 -25.19 -5.51 0.10
C TRP A 90 -25.51 -5.57 -1.39
N LYS A 91 -26.67 -6.13 -1.73
CA LYS A 91 -27.11 -6.24 -3.13
C LYS A 91 -27.17 -4.87 -3.82
N GLY A 92 -26.65 -4.80 -5.04
CA GLY A 92 -26.55 -3.58 -5.84
C GLY A 92 -25.42 -2.64 -5.40
N TRP A 93 -24.65 -2.98 -4.36
CA TRP A 93 -23.48 -2.22 -3.95
C TRP A 93 -22.20 -2.89 -4.44
N TYR A 94 -21.41 -2.13 -5.16
CA TYR A 94 -20.14 -2.57 -5.71
C TYR A 94 -19.02 -1.66 -5.23
N LYS A 95 -17.94 -2.26 -4.75
CA LYS A 95 -16.74 -1.52 -4.39
C LYS A 95 -15.80 -1.49 -5.57
N ILE A 96 -15.33 -0.29 -5.92
CA ILE A 96 -14.25 -0.12 -6.90
C ILE A 96 -12.97 0.22 -6.16
N GLY A 97 -11.95 -0.61 -6.33
CA GLY A 97 -10.64 -0.41 -5.72
C GLY A 97 -9.50 -0.74 -6.67
N LYS A 98 -8.27 -0.61 -6.17
CA LYS A 98 -7.05 -0.98 -6.91
C LYS A 98 -6.11 -1.83 -6.08
N ALA A 99 -5.34 -2.67 -6.77
CA ALA A 99 -4.30 -3.50 -6.20
C ALA A 99 -3.24 -3.80 -7.25
N VAL A 100 -2.14 -4.42 -6.85
CA VAL A 100 -1.21 -5.02 -7.82
C VAL A 100 -1.86 -6.24 -8.47
N LEU A 101 -2.49 -7.08 -7.64
CA LEU A 101 -3.30 -8.23 -8.05
C LEU A 101 -4.61 -8.24 -7.24
N ALA A 102 -5.75 -8.27 -7.92
CA ALA A 102 -7.06 -8.15 -7.29
C ALA A 102 -7.41 -9.36 -6.42
N GLU A 103 -7.01 -10.57 -6.82
CA GLU A 103 -7.26 -11.81 -6.06
C GLU A 103 -6.57 -11.79 -4.68
N ASP A 104 -5.31 -11.39 -4.63
CA ASP A 104 -4.58 -11.20 -3.38
C ASP A 104 -5.26 -10.17 -2.49
N ARG A 105 -5.80 -9.11 -3.10
CA ARG A 105 -6.52 -8.07 -2.36
C ARG A 105 -7.83 -8.59 -1.77
N LEU A 106 -8.57 -9.42 -2.51
CA LEU A 106 -9.78 -10.09 -2.05
C LEU A 106 -9.48 -11.01 -0.85
N ASN A 107 -8.45 -11.84 -0.95
CA ASN A 107 -8.04 -12.77 0.12
C ASN A 107 -7.65 -12.04 1.43
N ASN A 108 -7.12 -10.83 1.31
CA ASN A 108 -6.76 -9.99 2.45
C ASN A 108 -7.93 -9.14 2.99
N TYR A 109 -9.13 -9.23 2.41
CA TYR A 109 -10.30 -8.47 2.87
C TYR A 109 -10.92 -9.14 4.11
N GLN A 110 -10.53 -8.66 5.30
CA GLN A 110 -10.86 -9.29 6.59
C GLN A 110 -11.92 -8.54 7.41
N THR A 111 -12.36 -7.37 6.94
CA THR A 111 -13.19 -6.42 7.69
C THR A 111 -14.63 -6.42 7.20
N SER A 112 -15.57 -6.09 8.09
CA SER A 112 -16.97 -5.75 7.80
C SER A 112 -17.91 -6.88 7.34
N SER A 113 -17.42 -8.08 7.04
CA SER A 113 -18.25 -9.30 6.95
C SER A 113 -17.65 -10.42 7.81
N PRO A 114 -18.38 -10.99 8.79
CA PRO A 114 -17.91 -12.13 9.55
C PRO A 114 -17.78 -13.40 8.69
N LEU A 115 -18.53 -13.49 7.59
CA LEU A 115 -18.50 -14.61 6.65
C LEU A 115 -17.37 -14.50 5.63
N ARG A 116 -16.78 -13.31 5.47
CA ARG A 116 -15.71 -13.02 4.49
C ARG A 116 -16.12 -13.41 3.05
N ASP A 117 -17.39 -13.27 2.75
CA ASP A 117 -18.09 -13.65 1.52
C ASP A 117 -18.00 -12.57 0.43
N TYR A 118 -16.85 -11.91 0.34
CA TYR A 118 -16.59 -10.98 -0.76
C TYR A 118 -16.32 -11.75 -2.05
N VAL A 119 -16.85 -11.25 -3.15
CA VAL A 119 -16.66 -11.84 -4.48
C VAL A 119 -15.98 -10.83 -5.39
N LEU A 120 -14.93 -11.27 -6.10
CA LEU A 120 -14.33 -10.49 -7.18
C LEU A 120 -15.20 -10.63 -8.43
N CYS A 121 -15.89 -9.56 -8.81
CA CYS A 121 -16.78 -9.55 -9.98
C CYS A 121 -16.03 -9.25 -11.28
N TYR A 122 -14.97 -8.44 -11.20
CA TYR A 122 -14.19 -7.99 -12.35
C TYR A 122 -12.84 -7.42 -11.91
N SER A 123 -11.82 -7.55 -12.75
CA SER A 123 -10.58 -6.78 -12.66
C SER A 123 -10.04 -6.49 -14.05
N ARG A 124 -9.32 -5.37 -14.18
CA ARG A 124 -8.59 -5.01 -15.40
C ARG A 124 -7.25 -4.42 -15.04
N TYR A 125 -6.22 -4.83 -15.79
CA TYR A 125 -4.85 -4.34 -15.64
C TYR A 125 -4.67 -2.96 -16.30
N PHE A 126 -3.85 -2.13 -15.64
CA PHE A 126 -3.46 -0.79 -16.07
C PHE A 126 -1.98 -0.54 -15.76
N LYS A 127 -1.27 0.15 -16.65
CA LYS A 127 0.09 0.67 -16.40
C LYS A 127 0.12 1.68 -15.26
N ASN A 128 -0.95 2.45 -15.12
CA ASN A 128 -1.13 3.35 -13.99
C ASN A 128 -2.48 3.12 -13.31
N ARG A 129 -2.53 2.16 -12.39
CA ARG A 129 -3.73 1.82 -11.60
C ARG A 129 -4.22 2.99 -10.74
N HIS A 130 -3.33 3.90 -10.36
CA HIS A 130 -3.68 5.06 -9.53
C HIS A 130 -4.50 6.08 -10.33
N VAL A 131 -4.12 6.34 -11.57
CA VAL A 131 -4.86 7.21 -12.48
C VAL A 131 -6.17 6.53 -12.90
N ALA A 132 -6.12 5.25 -13.26
CA ALA A 132 -7.29 4.49 -13.68
C ALA A 132 -8.39 4.44 -12.60
N GLU A 133 -8.06 4.09 -11.35
CA GLU A 133 -9.06 4.06 -10.26
C GLU A 133 -9.70 5.44 -10.03
N ARG A 134 -8.90 6.52 -10.07
CA ARG A 134 -9.44 7.87 -9.93
C ARG A 134 -10.42 8.22 -11.06
N ILE A 135 -10.12 7.82 -12.29
CA ILE A 135 -11.03 8.00 -13.43
C ILE A 135 -12.30 7.16 -13.24
N ALA A 136 -12.17 5.90 -12.84
CA ALA A 136 -13.30 5.02 -12.56
C ALA A 136 -14.23 5.61 -11.50
N HIS A 137 -13.68 6.06 -10.36
CA HIS A 137 -14.43 6.72 -9.29
C HIS A 137 -15.13 7.99 -9.78
N ASN A 138 -14.46 8.82 -10.58
CA ASN A 138 -15.06 10.05 -11.12
C ASN A 138 -16.20 9.76 -12.10
N ASN A 139 -16.08 8.72 -12.92
CA ASN A 139 -17.10 8.37 -13.90
C ASN A 139 -18.30 7.68 -13.24
N ILE A 140 -18.06 6.74 -12.31
CA ILE A 140 -19.16 6.04 -11.65
C ILE A 140 -19.97 6.92 -10.73
N ASN A 141 -19.35 7.92 -10.10
CA ASN A 141 -20.04 8.94 -9.30
C ASN A 141 -21.14 9.69 -10.07
N LYS A 142 -21.03 9.77 -11.40
CA LYS A 142 -22.00 10.50 -12.24
C LYS A 142 -23.25 9.67 -12.52
N VAL A 143 -23.18 8.35 -12.36
CA VAL A 143 -24.24 7.41 -12.74
C VAL A 143 -24.71 6.51 -11.59
N SER A 144 -24.00 6.50 -10.46
CA SER A 144 -24.40 5.75 -9.27
C SER A 144 -25.57 6.42 -8.55
N ASP A 145 -26.52 5.62 -8.07
CA ASP A 145 -27.67 6.10 -7.29
C ASP A 145 -27.24 6.63 -5.92
N ASP A 146 -26.21 6.02 -5.34
CA ASP A 146 -25.72 6.35 -4.00
C ASP A 146 -24.24 5.95 -3.85
N ARG A 147 -23.55 6.56 -2.89
CA ARG A 147 -22.14 6.34 -2.61
C ARG A 147 -21.81 6.37 -1.13
N THR A 148 -21.07 5.37 -0.69
CA THR A 148 -20.39 5.36 0.61
C THR A 148 -18.91 5.07 0.42
N SER A 149 -18.06 6.11 0.49
CA SER A 149 -16.62 5.99 0.27
C SER A 149 -16.30 5.40 -1.12
N GLU A 150 -15.71 4.21 -1.17
CA GLU A 150 -15.38 3.46 -2.40
C GLU A 150 -16.48 2.47 -2.83
N TRP A 151 -17.63 2.48 -2.16
CA TRP A 151 -18.80 1.68 -2.51
C TRP A 151 -19.83 2.52 -3.24
N PHE A 152 -20.35 1.98 -4.34
CA PHE A 152 -21.29 2.65 -5.24
C PHE A 152 -22.51 1.76 -5.43
N LYS A 153 -23.70 2.36 -5.35
CA LYS A 153 -24.96 1.68 -5.65
C LYS A 153 -25.25 1.85 -7.14
N VAL A 154 -25.12 0.77 -7.90
CA VAL A 154 -25.09 0.78 -9.37
C VAL A 154 -25.27 -0.64 -9.89
N ASP A 155 -25.61 -0.80 -11.17
CA ASP A 155 -25.58 -2.12 -11.83
C ASP A 155 -24.14 -2.62 -12.08
N GLU A 156 -23.94 -3.93 -12.01
CA GLU A 156 -22.61 -4.55 -12.19
C GLU A 156 -22.03 -4.29 -13.58
N GLN A 157 -22.87 -4.38 -14.62
CA GLN A 157 -22.42 -4.20 -16.01
C GLN A 157 -22.03 -2.75 -16.28
N VAL A 158 -22.75 -1.79 -15.67
CA VAL A 158 -22.39 -0.38 -15.74
C VAL A 158 -21.03 -0.13 -15.07
N ALA A 159 -20.81 -0.72 -13.89
CA ALA A 159 -19.52 -0.59 -13.20
C ALA A 159 -18.37 -1.20 -14.01
N LYS A 160 -18.59 -2.36 -14.66
CA LYS A 160 -17.62 -3.01 -15.56
C LYS A 160 -17.32 -2.12 -16.77
N GLY A 161 -18.34 -1.64 -17.46
CA GLY A 161 -18.21 -0.77 -18.64
C GLY A 161 -17.38 0.48 -18.35
N ILE A 162 -17.59 1.10 -17.19
CA ILE A 162 -16.80 2.27 -16.76
C ILE A 162 -15.30 1.95 -16.66
N ILE A 163 -14.94 0.77 -16.15
CA ILE A 163 -13.53 0.38 -16.06
C ILE A 163 -12.98 0.01 -17.45
N GLU A 164 -13.79 -0.60 -18.32
CA GLU A 164 -13.41 -0.95 -19.71
C GLU A 164 -13.20 0.27 -20.61
N GLU A 165 -13.97 1.34 -20.42
CA GLU A 165 -13.84 2.58 -21.18
C GLU A 165 -12.59 3.39 -20.85
N ILE A 166 -11.88 3.06 -19.76
CA ILE A 166 -10.63 3.75 -19.40
C ILE A 166 -9.56 3.41 -20.43
N VAL A 167 -9.07 4.45 -21.12
CA VAL A 167 -7.93 4.35 -22.01
C VAL A 167 -6.65 4.35 -21.19
N ASP A 168 -5.76 3.41 -21.51
CA ASP A 168 -4.45 3.28 -20.88
C ASP A 168 -3.42 2.87 -21.92
N GLU A 169 -2.19 3.34 -21.77
CA GLU A 169 -1.09 3.16 -22.72
C GLU A 169 -0.69 1.69 -22.92
N ALA A 170 -1.24 0.76 -22.14
CA ALA A 170 -1.09 -0.68 -22.38
C ALA A 170 -1.94 -1.20 -23.56
N ASN A 171 -2.95 -0.43 -24.00
CA ASN A 171 -3.91 -0.84 -25.04
C ASN A 171 -3.78 -0.03 -26.34
N THR A 172 -2.66 0.68 -26.52
CA THR A 172 -2.27 1.36 -27.78
C THR A 172 -1.03 0.69 -28.34
#